data_AF-A0A378UIK5-F1
#
_entry.id   AF-A0A378UIK5-F1
#
_cell.length_a   1.000
_cell.length_b   1.000
_cell.length_c   1.000
_cell.angle_alpha   90.00
_cell.angle_beta   90.00
_cell.angle_gamma   90.00
#
_symmetry.space_group_name_H-M   'P 1'
#
loop_
_entity.id
_entity.type
_entity.pdbx_description
1 polymer ?
#
loop_
_entity_poly.entity_id
_entity_poly.type
_entity_poly.pdbx_seq_one_letter_code
_entity_poly.pdbx_strand_id
1 'polypeptide(L)' 'MAVSDIVKNPATGKVSHSKLWANVACAAATYKFLAAPEMPSEIWAIYLGVVGGYAVARSWVSVKRQESEAEREL' A
#
# COMPACT_ATOMS: atom_id res chain seq x y z
N MET A 1 7.01 -0.11 13.72
CA MET A 1 5.94 -0.83 12.99
C MET A 1 6.24 -2.30 13.08
N ALA A 2 5.38 -3.09 13.70
CA ALA A 2 5.52 -4.53 13.67
C ALA A 2 5.08 -5.03 12.28
N VAL A 3 5.67 -6.12 11.77
CA VAL A 3 5.25 -6.75 10.50
C VAL A 3 3.76 -7.10 10.50
N SER A 4 3.19 -7.35 11.69
CA SER A 4 1.77 -7.57 11.88
C SER A 4 0.88 -6.37 11.50
N ASP A 5 1.39 -5.15 11.57
CA ASP A 5 0.65 -3.91 11.25
C ASP A 5 0.40 -3.75 9.74
N ILE A 6 1.13 -4.52 8.92
CA ILE A 6 0.95 -4.57 7.46
C ILE A 6 -0.39 -5.23 7.11
N VAL A 7 -0.81 -6.21 7.91
CA VAL A 7 -1.97 -7.07 7.62
C VAL A 7 -3.17 -6.76 8.52
N LYS A 8 -2.90 -6.21 9.71
CA LYS A 8 -3.92 -5.92 10.73
C LYS A 8 -4.38 -4.47 10.69
N ASN A 9 -5.61 -4.23 11.14
CA ASN A 9 -6.11 -2.89 11.39
C ASN A 9 -5.57 -2.39 12.73
N PRO A 10 -4.83 -1.27 12.79
CA PRO A 10 -4.29 -0.75 14.04
C PRO A 10 -5.36 -0.40 15.08
N ALA A 11 -6.59 -0.05 14.64
CA ALA A 11 -7.68 0.31 15.54
C ALA A 11 -8.42 -0.89 16.15
N THR A 12 -8.35 -2.08 15.53
CA THR A 12 -9.13 -3.25 15.95
C THR A 12 -8.31 -4.52 16.16
N GLY A 13 -7.03 -4.53 15.79
CA GLY A 13 -6.16 -5.71 15.83
C GLY A 13 -6.53 -6.84 14.86
N LYS A 14 -7.66 -6.71 14.14
CA LYS A 14 -8.16 -7.73 13.20
C LYS A 14 -7.50 -7.60 11.84
N VAL A 15 -7.33 -8.72 11.14
CA VAL A 15 -6.87 -8.74 9.75
C VAL A 15 -7.84 -7.93 8.89
N SER A 16 -7.33 -6.96 8.14
CA SER A 16 -8.12 -6.18 7.21
C SER A 16 -8.04 -6.82 5.83
N HIS A 17 -9.17 -7.33 5.34
CA HIS A 17 -9.27 -7.96 4.02
C HIS A 17 -8.68 -7.07 2.91
N SER A 18 -9.03 -5.79 2.89
CA SER A 18 -8.53 -4.83 1.90
C SER A 18 -7.02 -4.58 2.03
N LYS A 19 -6.46 -4.51 3.25
CA LYS A 19 -4.99 -4.38 3.44
C LYS A 19 -4.26 -5.66 3.05
N LEU A 20 -4.81 -6.83 3.39
CA LEU A 20 -4.23 -8.12 3.04
C LEU A 20 -4.10 -8.23 1.52
N TRP A 21 -5.20 -8.03 0.77
CA TRP A 21 -5.20 -8.15 -0.67
C TRP A 21 -4.37 -7.08 -1.38
N ALA A 22 -4.32 -5.85 -0.85
CA ALA A 22 -3.45 -4.81 -1.40
C ALA A 22 -1.96 -5.20 -1.30
N ASN A 23 -1.53 -5.75 -0.16
CA ASN A 23 -0.16 -6.23 0.00
C ASN A 23 0.13 -7.48 -0.83
N VAL A 24 -0.85 -8.40 -0.97
CA VAL A 24 -0.72 -9.58 -1.86
C VAL A 24 -0.55 -9.14 -3.31
N ALA A 25 -1.34 -8.17 -3.78
CA ALA A 25 -1.21 -7.61 -5.12
C ALA A 25 0.16 -6.93 -5.32
N CYS A 26 0.63 -6.15 -4.35
CA CYS A 26 1.96 -5.56 -4.39
C CYS A 26 3.05 -6.64 -4.44
N ALA A 27 2.97 -7.67 -3.61
CA ALA A 27 3.93 -8.77 -3.59
C ALA A 27 3.95 -9.55 -4.91
N ALA A 28 2.78 -9.83 -5.50
CA ALA A 28 2.68 -10.48 -6.80
C ALA A 28 3.27 -9.62 -7.92
N ALA A 29 3.00 -8.31 -7.91
CA ALA A 29 3.59 -7.36 -8.86
C ALA A 29 5.12 -7.29 -8.71
N THR A 30 5.65 -7.20 -7.48
CA THR A 30 7.09 -7.24 -7.21
C THR A 30 7.71 -8.56 -7.67
N TYR A 31 7.08 -9.70 -7.43
CA TYR A 31 7.59 -10.98 -7.88
C TYR A 31 7.67 -11.06 -9.41
N LYS A 32 6.60 -10.67 -10.11
CA LYS A 32 6.58 -10.64 -11.57
C LYS A 32 7.62 -9.66 -12.15
N PHE A 33 7.80 -8.52 -11.50
CA PHE A 33 8.82 -7.54 -11.86
C PHE A 33 10.24 -8.12 -11.72
N LEU A 34 10.55 -8.78 -10.61
CA LEU A 34 11.86 -9.41 -10.38
C LEU A 34 12.12 -10.63 -11.28
N ALA A 35 11.07 -11.35 -11.67
CA ALA A 35 11.17 -12.53 -12.51
C ALA A 35 11.21 -12.22 -14.02
N ALA A 36 11.07 -10.96 -14.42
CA ALA A 36 11.12 -10.56 -15.82
C ALA A 36 12.59 -10.54 -16.31
N PRO A 37 12.97 -11.38 -17.31
CA PRO A 37 14.36 -11.48 -17.78
C PRO A 37 14.82 -10.25 -18.57
N GLU A 38 13.90 -9.59 -19.27
CA GLU A 38 14.10 -8.32 -19.94
C GLU A 38 13.05 -7.36 -19.38
N MET A 39 13.45 -6.13 -19.06
CA MET A 39 12.59 -5.18 -18.33
C MET A 39 12.19 -3.98 -19.21
N PRO A 40 11.20 -4.14 -20.11
CA PRO A 40 10.60 -3.03 -20.86
C PRO A 40 10.09 -1.93 -19.95
N SER A 41 10.08 -0.69 -20.46
CA SER A 41 9.54 0.50 -19.77
C SER A 41 8.08 0.32 -19.35
N GLU A 42 7.31 -0.47 -20.08
CA GLU A 42 5.92 -0.80 -19.75
C GLU A 42 5.80 -1.59 -18.44
N ILE A 43 6.67 -2.58 -18.21
CA ILE A 43 6.69 -3.36 -16.97
C ILE A 43 7.04 -2.46 -15.77
N TRP A 44 7.96 -1.52 -15.96
CA TRP A 44 8.27 -0.49 -14.97
C TRP A 44 7.06 0.41 -14.67
N ALA A 45 6.36 0.88 -15.71
CA ALA A 45 5.19 1.73 -15.54
C ALA A 45 4.07 1.00 -14.78
N ILE A 46 3.82 -0.27 -15.08
CA ILE A 46 2.85 -1.11 -14.37
C ILE A 46 3.29 -1.30 -12.91
N TYR A 47 4.56 -1.62 -12.66
CA TYR A 47 5.08 -1.80 -11.30
C TYR A 47 4.97 -0.52 -10.45
N LEU A 48 5.40 0.62 -11.00
CA LEU A 48 5.30 1.92 -10.32
C LEU A 48 3.84 2.35 -10.15
N GLY A 49 2.96 2.06 -11.10
CA GLY A 49 1.53 2.33 -10.99
C GLY A 49 0.88 1.52 -9.85
N VAL A 50 1.16 0.23 -9.75
CA VAL A 50 0.57 -0.65 -8.74
C VAL A 50 1.17 -0.39 -7.36
N VAL A 51 2.49 -0.53 -7.22
CA VAL A 51 3.16 -0.45 -5.91
C VAL A 51 3.37 0.99 -5.47
N GLY A 52 3.83 1.86 -6.38
CA GLY A 52 4.00 3.27 -6.11
C GLY A 52 2.66 3.99 -5.90
N GLY A 53 1.66 3.70 -6.75
CA GLY A 53 0.30 4.24 -6.59
C GLY A 53 -0.34 3.84 -5.27
N TYR A 54 -0.18 2.59 -4.83
CA TYR A 54 -0.64 2.15 -3.51
C TYR A 54 0.03 2.93 -2.37
N ALA A 55 1.35 3.15 -2.45
CA ALA A 55 2.08 3.90 -1.44
C ALA A 55 1.61 5.37 -1.34
N VAL A 56 1.42 6.03 -2.49
CA VAL A 56 0.95 7.43 -2.56
C VAL A 56 -0.50 7.54 -2.06
N ALA A 57 -1.39 6.66 -2.49
CA ALA A 57 -2.77 6.67 -2.03
C ALA A 57 -2.85 6.47 -0.50
N ARG A 58 -2.02 5.57 0.04
CA ARG A 58 -2.03 5.27 1.47
C ARG A 58 -1.42 6.40 2.31
N SER A 59 -0.41 7.12 1.81
CA SER A 59 0.11 8.32 2.48
C SER A 59 -0.91 9.46 2.44
N TRP A 60 -1.58 9.68 1.30
CA TRP A 60 -2.63 10.69 1.15
C TRP A 60 -3.78 10.50 2.15
N VAL A 61 -4.29 9.26 2.25
CA VAL A 61 -5.35 8.93 3.23
C VAL A 61 -4.89 9.17 4.66
N SER A 62 -3.62 8.91 4.98
CA SER A 62 -3.07 9.17 6.31
C SER A 62 -3.03 10.67 6.62
N VAL A 63 -2.59 11.50 5.67
CA VAL A 63 -2.54 12.96 5.83
C VAL A 63 -3.94 13.53 6.01
N LYS A 64 -4.89 13.14 5.15
CA LYS A 64 -6.29 13.57 5.24
C LYS A 64 -6.94 13.21 6.59
N ARG A 65 -6.59 12.05 7.13
CA ARG A 65 -7.06 11.64 8.46
C ARG A 65 -6.49 12.52 9.56
N GLN A 66 -5.20 12.83 9.53
CA GLN A 66 -4.55 13.72 10.50
C GLN A 66 -5.15 15.14 10.46
N GLU A 67 -5.40 15.69 9.26
CA GLU A 67 -6.09 16.97 9.09
C GLU A 67 -7.48 16.95 9.75
N SER A 68 -8.26 15.89 9.52
CA SER A 68 -9.61 15.76 10.09
C SER A 68 -9.62 15.58 11.62
N GLU A 69 -8.57 14.99 12.19
CA GLU A 69 -8.42 14.84 13.64
C GLU A 69 -8.03 16.18 14.26
N ALA A 70 -7.14 16.96 13.63
CA ALA A 70 -6.75 18.30 14.08
C ALA A 70 -7.91 19.32 14.07
N GLU A 71 -8.77 19.28 13.04
CA GLU A 71 -9.94 20.18 12.95
C GLU A 71 -10.99 19.91 14.05
N ARG A 72 -11.05 18.68 14.59
CA ARG A 72 -11.97 18.32 15.68
C ARG A 72 -11.50 18.74 17.07
N GLU A 73 -10.23 19.07 17.22
CA GLU A 73 -9.61 19.49 18.49
C GLU A 73 -9.61 21.02 18.65
N LEU A 74 -9.98 21.76 17.61
CA LEU A 74 -10.18 23.22 17.59
C LEU A 74 -11.63 23.60 17.92
#